data_AF-A0A8T7D182-F1
#
_entry.id   AF-A0A8T7D182-F1
#
_cell.length_a   1.000
_cell.length_b   1.000
_cell.length_c   1.000
_cell.angle_alpha   90.00
_cell.angle_beta   90.00
_cell.angle_gamma   90.00
#
_symmetry.space_group_name_H-M   'P 1'
#
loop_
_entity.id
_entity.type
_entity.pdbx_description
1 polymer ?
#
loop_
_entity_poly.entity_id
_entity_poly.type
_entity_poly.pdbx_seq_one_letter_code
_entity_poly.pdbx_strand_id
1 'polypeptide(L)'
;GEIEEAIRRENQEAIRDEMGDLLFTCVNLARHLDIDPDSALREANGKFERRFRRMEGLLMSQGKTVRASDPKTLDDAWEQVKSEEKFSG
;
A
#
# COMPACT_ATOMS: atom_id res chain seq x y z
N GLY A 1 -18.02 6.71 -9.03
CA GLY A 1 -17.65 7.87 -8.21
C GLY A 1 -17.06 8.97 -9.07
N GLU A 2 -16.95 10.18 -8.55
CA GLU A 2 -16.42 11.36 -9.27
C GLU A 2 -14.97 11.11 -9.75
N ILE A 3 -14.13 10.48 -8.92
CA ILE A 3 -12.78 10.02 -9.32
C ILE A 3 -12.77 9.05 -10.50
N GLU A 4 -13.70 8.10 -10.57
CA GLU A 4 -13.78 7.14 -11.68
C GLU A 4 -14.15 7.84 -12.98
N GLU A 5 -14.97 8.88 -12.90
CA GLU A 5 -15.33 9.71 -14.05
C GLU A 5 -14.17 10.57 -14.52
N ALA A 6 -13.43 11.17 -13.60
CA ALA A 6 -12.21 11.92 -13.92
C ALA A 6 -11.16 11.04 -14.62
N ILE A 7 -10.99 9.80 -14.17
CA ILE A 7 -10.12 8.80 -14.82
C ILE A 7 -10.59 8.47 -16.23
N ARG A 8 -11.89 8.17 -16.41
CA ARG A 8 -12.45 7.86 -17.75
C ARG A 8 -12.29 9.01 -18.74
N ARG A 9 -12.31 10.25 -18.26
CA ARG A 9 -12.14 11.47 -19.07
C ARG A 9 -10.67 11.88 -19.25
N GLU A 10 -9.73 11.12 -18.70
CA GLU A 10 -8.28 11.42 -18.68
C GLU A 10 -7.95 12.84 -18.17
N ASN A 11 -8.83 13.43 -17.36
CA ASN A 11 -8.66 14.78 -16.86
C ASN A 11 -7.80 14.78 -15.59
N GLN A 12 -6.50 15.01 -15.75
CA GLN A 12 -5.52 14.98 -14.66
C GLN A 12 -5.77 16.03 -13.57
N GLU A 13 -6.37 17.17 -13.90
CA GLU A 13 -6.73 18.19 -12.91
C GLU A 13 -7.86 17.67 -12.01
N ALA A 14 -8.94 17.20 -12.61
CA ALA A 14 -10.05 16.59 -11.86
C ALA A 14 -9.60 15.37 -11.05
N ILE A 15 -8.71 14.51 -11.59
CA ILE A 15 -8.17 13.37 -10.84
C ILE A 15 -7.41 13.83 -9.58
N ARG A 16 -6.64 14.92 -9.69
CA ARG A 16 -5.89 15.48 -8.57
C ARG A 16 -6.83 16.00 -7.48
N ASP A 17 -7.86 16.73 -7.86
CA ASP A 17 -8.83 17.32 -6.93
C ASP A 17 -9.59 16.21 -6.19
N GLU A 18 -10.12 15.24 -6.92
CA GLU A 18 -10.85 14.08 -6.36
C GLU A 18 -9.98 13.21 -5.44
N MET A 19 -8.70 13.02 -5.80
CA MET A 19 -7.75 12.34 -4.93
C MET A 19 -7.52 13.13 -3.63
N GLY A 20 -7.47 14.46 -3.71
CA GLY A 20 -7.37 15.34 -2.56
C GLY A 20 -8.54 15.16 -1.59
N ASP A 21 -9.77 15.15 -2.10
CA ASP A 21 -10.98 14.97 -1.30
C ASP A 21 -11.05 13.58 -0.64
N LEU A 22 -10.61 12.53 -1.34
CA LEU A 22 -10.50 11.20 -0.76
C LEU A 22 -9.48 11.15 0.38
N LEU A 23 -8.29 11.73 0.19
CA LEU A 23 -7.27 11.80 1.23
C LEU A 23 -7.74 12.62 2.44
N PHE A 24 -8.39 13.76 2.20
CA PHE A 24 -8.96 14.60 3.26
C PHE A 24 -10.04 13.85 4.05
N THR A 25 -10.90 13.11 3.36
CA THR A 25 -11.92 12.28 3.99
C THR A 25 -11.30 11.20 4.87
N CYS A 26 -10.27 10.49 4.39
CA CYS A 26 -9.53 9.51 5.19
C CYS A 26 -8.89 10.13 6.44
N VAL A 27 -8.29 11.31 6.31
CA VAL A 27 -7.69 12.05 7.42
C VAL A 27 -8.75 12.46 8.45
N ASN A 28 -9.91 12.94 8.02
CA ASN A 28 -10.98 13.31 8.93
C ASN A 28 -11.61 12.10 9.61
N LEU A 29 -11.76 10.98 8.90
CA LEU A 29 -12.21 9.74 9.49
C LEU A 29 -11.25 9.28 10.60
N ALA A 30 -9.94 9.33 10.39
CA ALA A 30 -8.95 9.02 11.42
C ALA A 30 -9.16 9.89 12.67
N ARG A 31 -9.33 11.21 12.49
CA ARG A 31 -9.60 12.14 13.61
C ARG A 31 -10.92 11.85 14.32
N HIS A 32 -11.97 11.51 13.60
CA HIS A 32 -13.27 11.13 14.19
C HIS A 32 -13.20 9.83 15.01
N LEU A 33 -12.19 9.00 14.77
CA LEU A 33 -11.91 7.77 15.52
C LEU A 33 -10.83 7.97 16.60
N ASP A 34 -10.46 9.22 16.91
CA ASP A 34 -9.38 9.58 17.84
C ASP A 34 -8.01 8.97 17.46
N ILE A 35 -7.77 8.75 16.16
CA ILE A 35 -6.50 8.26 15.61
C ILE A 35 -5.70 9.44 15.04
N ASP A 36 -4.43 9.56 15.40
CA ASP A 36 -3.50 10.50 14.76
C ASP A 36 -3.14 10.00 13.34
N PRO A 37 -3.55 10.70 12.26
CA PRO A 37 -3.38 10.22 10.90
C PRO A 37 -1.91 10.16 10.45
N ASP A 38 -1.04 11.06 10.95
CA ASP A 38 0.38 11.07 10.61
C ASP A 38 1.07 9.83 11.21
N SER A 39 0.85 9.57 12.49
CA SER A 39 1.39 8.40 13.18
C SER A 39 0.87 7.10 12.56
N ALA A 40 -0.43 6.99 12.30
CA ALA A 40 -1.01 5.82 11.64
C ALA A 40 -0.41 5.56 10.25
N LEU A 41 -0.18 6.61 9.45
CA LEU A 41 0.45 6.49 8.14
C LEU A 41 1.93 6.09 8.25
N ARG A 42 2.67 6.66 9.21
CA ARG A 42 4.07 6.27 9.47
C ARG A 42 4.19 4.81 9.85
N GLU A 43 3.30 4.31 10.72
CA GLU A 43 3.27 2.90 11.09
C GLU A 43 2.92 1.99 9.91
N ALA A 44 1.95 2.39 9.08
CA ALA A 44 1.60 1.67 7.85
C ALA A 44 2.79 1.59 6.88
N ASN A 45 3.52 2.69 6.70
CA ASN A 45 4.73 2.76 5.87
C ASN A 45 5.84 1.86 6.42
N GLY A 46 6.12 1.91 7.72
CA GLY A 46 7.14 1.05 8.35
C GLY A 46 6.78 -0.45 8.25
N LYS A 47 5.48 -0.78 8.34
CA LYS A 47 4.98 -2.15 8.10
C LYS A 47 5.16 -2.58 6.65
N PHE A 48 4.86 -1.71 5.69
CA PHE A 48 5.10 -1.99 4.27
C PHE A 48 6.59 -2.21 4.00
N GLU A 49 7.47 -1.34 4.47
CA GLU A 49 8.92 -1.42 4.28
C GLU A 49 9.49 -2.74 4.84
N ARG A 50 9.12 -3.10 6.07
CA ARG A 50 9.54 -4.37 6.69
C ARG A 50 9.09 -5.59 5.88
N ARG A 51 7.85 -5.61 5.42
CA ARG A 51 7.33 -6.70 4.58
C ARG A 51 8.04 -6.76 3.24
N PHE A 52 8.24 -5.61 2.62
CA PHE A 52 8.90 -5.51 1.32
C PHE A 52 10.34 -6.04 1.40
N ARG A 53 11.11 -5.67 2.42
CA ARG A 53 12.47 -6.19 2.64
C ARG A 53 12.50 -7.70 2.84
N ARG A 54 11.56 -8.26 3.60
CA ARG A 54 11.45 -9.71 3.79
C ARG A 54 11.08 -10.43 2.48
N MET A 55 10.16 -9.87 1.72
CA MET A 55 9.74 -10.39 0.41
C MET A 55 10.92 -10.38 -0.57
N GLU A 56 11.68 -9.29 -0.61
CA GLU A 56 12.89 -9.19 -1.42
C GLU A 56 13.92 -10.25 -1.02
N GLY A 57 14.20 -10.42 0.27
CA GLY A 57 15.09 -11.48 0.76
C GLY A 57 14.61 -12.90 0.42
N LEU A 58 13.30 -13.15 0.53
CA LEU A 58 12.70 -14.43 0.13
C LEU A 58 12.92 -14.71 -1.35
N LEU A 59 12.65 -13.74 -2.23
CA LEU A 59 12.87 -13.89 -3.67
C LEU A 59 14.36 -14.10 -3.99
N MET A 60 15.25 -13.36 -3.35
CA MET A 60 16.70 -13.53 -3.52
C MET A 60 17.16 -14.94 -3.12
N SER A 61 16.62 -15.50 -2.03
CA SER A 61 16.93 -16.88 -1.61
C SER A 61 16.50 -17.95 -2.64
N GLN A 62 15.53 -17.61 -3.50
CA GLN A 62 15.05 -18.45 -4.60
C GLN A 62 15.76 -18.15 -5.93
N GLY A 63 16.81 -17.33 -5.91
CA GLY A 63 17.51 -16.89 -7.12
C GLY A 63 16.72 -15.92 -8.00
N LYS A 64 15.67 -15.30 -7.46
CA LYS A 64 14.83 -14.31 -8.14
C LYS A 64 15.11 -12.89 -7.64
N THR A 65 14.61 -11.89 -8.37
CA THR A 65 14.60 -10.50 -7.94
C THR A 65 13.22 -9.91 -8.13
N VAL A 66 12.87 -8.84 -7.39
CA VAL A 66 11.58 -8.14 -7.54
C VAL A 66 11.38 -7.70 -8.99
N ARG A 67 12.40 -7.09 -9.60
CA ARG A 67 12.32 -6.54 -10.96
C ARG A 67 12.14 -7.60 -12.05
N ALA A 68 12.64 -8.81 -11.84
CA ALA A 68 12.55 -9.90 -12.82
C ALA A 68 11.39 -10.86 -12.54
N SER A 69 10.63 -10.66 -11.45
CA SER A 69 9.50 -11.50 -11.09
C SER A 69 8.22 -11.00 -11.74
N ASP A 70 7.35 -11.92 -12.15
CA ASP A 70 6.00 -11.60 -12.60
C ASP A 70 5.09 -11.18 -11.41
N PRO A 71 3.97 -10.49 -11.66
CA PRO A 71 3.06 -10.02 -10.60
C PRO A 71 2.57 -11.13 -9.67
N LYS A 72 2.32 -12.34 -10.19
CA LYS A 72 1.84 -13.46 -9.39
C LYS A 72 2.91 -13.94 -8.41
N THR A 73 4.15 -14.04 -8.87
CA THR A 73 5.30 -14.38 -8.01
C THR A 73 5.47 -13.34 -6.89
N LEU A 74 5.31 -12.05 -7.20
CA LEU A 74 5.37 -10.98 -6.19
C LEU A 74 4.24 -11.09 -5.17
N ASP A 75 3.01 -11.31 -5.63
CA ASP A 75 1.84 -11.47 -4.76
C ASP A 75 1.96 -12.69 -3.85
N ASP A 76 2.39 -13.84 -4.39
CA ASP A 76 2.60 -15.07 -3.61
C ASP A 76 3.66 -14.85 -2.50
N ALA A 77 4.78 -14.20 -2.84
CA ALA A 77 5.85 -13.89 -1.88
C ALA A 77 5.38 -12.86 -0.82
N TRP A 78 4.58 -11.88 -1.23
CA TRP A 78 4.00 -10.89 -0.33
C TRP A 78 3.03 -11.50 0.68
N GLU A 79 2.12 -12.37 0.22
CA GLU A 79 1.18 -13.07 1.10
C GLU A 79 1.90 -14.03 2.05
N GLN A 80 2.96 -14.71 1.58
CA GLN A 80 3.79 -15.53 2.45
C GLN A 80 4.37 -14.69 3.60
N VAL A 81 5.02 -13.56 3.30
CA VAL A 81 5.60 -12.68 4.33
C VAL A 81 4.55 -12.13 5.29
N LYS A 82 3.38 -11.74 4.78
CA LYS A 82 2.26 -11.30 5.62
C LYS A 82 1.79 -12.39 6.58
N SER A 83 1.76 -13.64 6.13
CA SER A 83 1.37 -14.78 6.96
C SER A 83 2.40 -15.01 8.08
N GLU A 84 3.69 -15.08 7.74
CA GLU A 84 4.77 -15.32 8.71
C GLU A 84 4.85 -14.23 9.79
N GLU A 85 4.62 -12.96 9.43
CA GLU A 85 4.59 -11.86 10.39
C GLU A 85 3.40 -11.97 11.36
N LYS A 86 2.23 -12.41 10.90
CA LYS A 86 1.05 -12.62 11.76
C LYS A 86 1.24 -13.76 12.77
N PHE A 87 2.07 -14.75 12.46
CA PHE A 87 2.37 -15.87 13.36
C PHE A 87 3.53 -15.59 14.32
N SER A 88 4.29 -14.52 14.09
CA SER A 88 5.49 -14.17 14.88
C SER A 88 5.26 -13.05 15.90
N GLY A 89 4.04 -12.52 15.99
CA GLY A 89 3.62 -11.49 16.96
C GLY A 89 2.46 -11.98 17.82
#